data_AF-I7MA42-F1
#
_entry.id   AF-I7MA42-F1
#
_cell.length_a   1.000
_cell.length_b   1.000
_cell.length_c   1.000
_cell.angle_alpha   90.00
_cell.angle_beta   90.00
_cell.angle_gamma   90.00
#
_symmetry.space_group_name_H-M   'P 1'
#
loop_
_entity.id
_entity.type
_entity.pdbx_description
1 polymer ?
#
loop_
_entity_poly.entity_id
_entity_poly.type
_entity_poly.pdbx_seq_one_letter_code
_entity_poly.pdbx_strand_id
1 'polypeptide(L)'
;MAQGKTIAQVIRVVNVIVGIFLGFIGVWKIVTLSFLANIGSKFFCIFMPLFMILFGVMIIISEVKKDFGSEYFKFIQTFLGKGCFYLFLSSLSVYQIEDETSDLIGYIYGLILFIFGIMYICFHICKCSGTLKDVREGLLSIDE
;
A
#
# COMPACT_ATOMS: atom_id res chain seq x y z
N MET A 1 18.57 29.18 -17.75
CA MET A 1 17.39 28.26 -17.75
C MET A 1 17.68 26.82 -18.21
N ALA A 2 18.86 26.48 -18.76
CA ALA A 2 19.17 25.10 -19.18
C ALA A 2 19.53 24.14 -18.02
N GLN A 3 20.13 24.66 -16.94
CA GLN A 3 20.68 23.86 -15.84
C GLN A 3 19.63 23.11 -15.00
N GLY A 4 18.41 23.67 -14.87
CA GLY A 4 17.32 23.03 -14.12
C GLY A 4 16.74 21.79 -14.80
N LYS A 5 16.85 21.69 -16.14
CA LYS A 5 16.35 20.52 -16.89
C LYS A 5 17.23 19.28 -16.67
N THR A 6 18.54 19.46 -16.58
CA THR A 6 19.50 18.36 -16.38
C THR A 6 19.37 17.74 -14.99
N ILE A 7 19.24 18.57 -13.94
CA ILE A 7 19.08 18.09 -12.56
C ILE A 7 17.78 17.30 -12.41
N ALA A 8 16.68 17.82 -12.96
CA ALA A 8 15.39 17.12 -12.92
C ALA A 8 15.47 15.75 -13.62
N GLN A 9 16.14 15.67 -14.78
CA GLN A 9 16.33 14.39 -15.49
C GLN A 9 17.14 13.39 -14.69
N VAL A 10 18.22 13.82 -14.03
CA VAL A 10 19.04 12.93 -13.17
C VAL A 10 18.22 12.38 -12.02
N ILE A 11 17.44 13.24 -11.34
CA ILE A 11 16.55 12.81 -10.24
C ILE A 11 15.53 11.77 -10.72
N ARG A 12 14.94 11.96 -11.92
CA ARG A 12 14.00 10.97 -12.49
C ARG A 12 14.65 9.60 -12.67
N VAL A 13 15.85 9.57 -13.26
CA VAL A 13 16.57 8.31 -13.52
C VAL A 13 16.91 7.61 -12.20
N VAL A 14 17.38 8.37 -11.21
CA VAL A 14 17.66 7.84 -9.86
C VAL A 14 16.40 7.24 -9.24
N ASN A 15 15.26 7.94 -9.28
CA ASN A 15 14.01 7.46 -8.71
C ASN A 15 13.51 6.18 -9.40
N VAL A 16 13.61 6.09 -10.73
CA VAL A 16 13.26 4.86 -11.46
C VAL A 16 14.14 3.68 -11.03
N ILE A 17 15.46 3.89 -10.90
CA ILE A 17 16.39 2.86 -10.44
C ILE A 17 16.04 2.41 -9.01
N VAL A 18 15.77 3.36 -8.11
CA VAL A 18 15.35 3.09 -6.73
C VAL A 18 14.05 2.28 -6.71
N GLY A 19 13.07 2.64 -7.53
CA GLY A 19 11.79 1.92 -7.62
C GLY A 19 11.95 0.47 -8.11
N ILE A 20 12.79 0.24 -9.12
CA ILE A 20 13.12 -1.12 -9.60
C ILE A 20 13.82 -1.93 -8.49
N PHE A 21 14.77 -1.32 -7.80
CA PHE A 21 15.52 -1.98 -6.74
C PHE A 21 14.63 -2.36 -5.55
N LEU A 22 13.73 -1.46 -5.14
CA LEU A 22 12.70 -1.73 -4.12
C LEU A 22 11.78 -2.88 -4.52
N GLY A 23 11.32 -2.90 -5.77
CA GLY A 23 10.50 -3.99 -6.29
C GLY A 23 11.23 -5.33 -6.25
N PHE A 24 12.50 -5.35 -6.67
CA PHE A 24 13.33 -6.55 -6.65
C PHE A 24 13.55 -7.09 -5.23
N ILE A 25 13.88 -6.22 -4.26
CA ILE A 25 14.03 -6.60 -2.85
C ILE A 25 12.73 -7.18 -2.28
N GLY A 26 11.59 -6.57 -2.61
CA GLY A 26 10.28 -7.06 -2.18
C GLY A 26 10.01 -8.47 -2.70
N VAL A 27 10.21 -8.73 -4.00
CA VAL A 27 10.05 -10.06 -4.60
C VAL A 27 11.02 -11.07 -3.96
N TRP A 28 12.28 -10.69 -3.79
CA TRP A 28 13.30 -11.55 -3.15
C TRP A 28 12.89 -11.95 -1.72
N LYS A 29 12.40 -11.00 -0.92
CA LYS A 29 11.92 -11.27 0.43
C LYS A 29 10.71 -12.20 0.45
N ILE A 30 9.78 -12.08 -0.50
CA ILE A 30 8.64 -13.03 -0.60
C ILE A 30 9.13 -14.44 -0.89
N VAL A 31 10.06 -14.61 -1.84
CA VAL A 31 10.63 -15.92 -2.21
C VAL A 31 11.41 -16.55 -1.05
N THR A 32 12.10 -15.71 -0.26
CA THR A 32 12.91 -16.18 0.88
C THR A 32 12.06 -16.45 2.13
N LEU A 33 10.86 -15.86 2.23
CA LEU A 33 9.92 -16.17 3.31
C LEU A 33 9.36 -17.58 3.08
N SER A 34 9.77 -18.55 3.90
CA SER A 34 9.15 -19.87 4.00
C SER A 34 7.71 -19.74 4.51
N PHE A 35 6.79 -19.40 3.61
CA PHE A 35 5.39 -19.00 3.81
C PHE A 35 4.59 -19.98 4.69
N LEU A 36 4.94 -21.26 4.65
CA LEU A 36 4.17 -22.34 5.26
C LEU A 36 4.64 -22.73 6.68
N ALA A 37 5.82 -22.31 7.12
CA ALA A 37 6.40 -22.84 8.36
C ALA A 37 5.91 -22.14 9.64
N ASN A 38 5.36 -20.92 9.57
CA ASN A 38 4.97 -20.12 10.75
C ASN A 38 3.85 -19.11 10.45
N ILE A 39 2.71 -19.62 9.98
CA ILE A 39 1.54 -18.80 9.57
C ILE A 39 1.00 -17.93 10.73
N GLY A 40 1.16 -18.37 11.99
CA GLY A 40 0.62 -17.66 13.16
C GLY A 40 1.39 -16.39 13.56
N SER A 41 2.73 -16.43 13.59
CA SER A 41 3.56 -15.32 14.10
C SER A 41 4.09 -14.39 13.00
N LYS A 42 4.10 -14.84 11.73
CA LYS A 42 4.71 -14.10 10.61
C LYS A 42 3.70 -13.60 9.57
N PHE A 43 2.40 -13.71 9.83
CA PHE A 43 1.37 -13.24 8.90
C PHE A 43 1.57 -11.77 8.51
N PHE A 44 1.87 -10.89 9.47
CA PHE A 44 2.13 -9.47 9.22
C PHE A 44 3.38 -9.21 8.37
N CYS A 45 4.35 -10.12 8.39
CA CYS A 45 5.61 -9.97 7.67
C CYS A 45 5.46 -10.08 6.14
N ILE A 46 4.33 -10.59 5.63
CA ILE A 46 4.10 -10.69 4.17
C ILE A 46 3.70 -9.35 3.54
N PHE A 47 3.02 -8.53 4.30
CA PHE A 47 2.51 -7.25 3.81
C PHE A 47 3.66 -6.28 3.56
N MET A 48 4.71 -6.31 4.39
CA MET A 48 5.90 -5.48 4.23
C MET A 48 6.55 -5.60 2.84
N PRO A 49 6.96 -6.79 2.34
CA PRO A 49 7.52 -6.91 1.00
C PRO A 49 6.46 -6.66 -0.10
N LEU A 50 5.18 -6.96 0.14
CA LEU A 50 4.10 -6.62 -0.78
C LEU A 50 3.97 -5.09 -0.96
N PHE A 51 4.06 -4.33 0.11
CA PHE A 51 4.09 -2.87 0.07
C PHE A 51 5.38 -2.31 -0.50
N MET A 52 6.54 -2.97 -0.32
CA MET A 52 7.78 -2.57 -1.03
C MET A 52 7.63 -2.69 -2.55
N ILE A 53 7.02 -3.79 -3.03
CA ILE A 53 6.73 -3.96 -4.47
C ILE A 53 5.76 -2.86 -4.92
N LEU A 54 4.68 -2.64 -4.17
CA LEU A 54 3.71 -1.61 -4.47
C LEU A 54 4.39 -0.24 -4.59
N PHE A 55 5.12 0.21 -3.56
CA PHE A 55 5.82 1.50 -3.57
C PHE A 55 6.89 1.59 -4.64
N GLY A 56 7.62 0.51 -4.94
CA GLY A 56 8.57 0.48 -6.06
C GLY A 56 7.88 0.79 -7.39
N VAL A 57 6.73 0.15 -7.64
CA VAL A 57 5.90 0.42 -8.82
C VAL A 57 5.36 1.85 -8.80
N MET A 58 4.90 2.34 -7.64
CA MET A 58 4.38 3.72 -7.51
C MET A 58 5.44 4.76 -7.84
N ILE A 59 6.68 4.59 -7.38
CA ILE A 59 7.80 5.49 -7.68
C ILE A 59 8.05 5.54 -9.20
N ILE A 60 8.08 4.37 -9.87
CA ILE A 60 8.26 4.31 -11.33
C ILE A 60 7.12 5.04 -12.04
N ILE A 61 5.86 4.77 -11.67
CA ILE A 61 4.69 5.40 -12.32
C ILE A 61 4.68 6.92 -12.07
N SER A 62 5.12 7.37 -10.90
CA SER A 62 5.17 8.79 -10.54
C SER A 62 6.13 9.60 -11.42
N GLU A 63 7.19 8.97 -11.92
CA GLU A 63 8.13 9.61 -12.85
C GLU A 63 7.63 9.64 -14.29
N VAL A 64 6.80 8.66 -14.68
CA VAL A 64 6.19 8.58 -16.03
C VAL A 64 5.03 9.57 -16.17
N LYS A 65 4.27 9.82 -15.10
CA LYS A 65 3.09 10.69 -15.11
C LYS A 65 3.26 11.91 -14.20
N LYS A 66 3.36 13.10 -14.80
CA LYS A 66 3.53 14.37 -14.06
C LYS A 66 2.38 14.70 -13.09
N ASP A 67 1.16 14.21 -13.37
CA ASP A 67 -0.02 14.47 -12.53
C ASP A 67 -0.30 13.38 -11.49
N PHE A 68 0.56 12.36 -11.42
CA PHE A 68 0.38 11.20 -10.54
C PHE A 68 0.38 11.58 -9.07
N GLY A 69 1.14 12.61 -8.67
CA GLY A 69 1.16 13.08 -7.28
C GLY A 69 -0.21 13.50 -6.77
N SER A 70 -0.99 14.23 -7.59
CA SER A 70 -2.34 14.66 -7.21
C SER A 70 -3.30 13.48 -7.11
N GLU A 71 -3.23 12.53 -8.05
CA GLU A 71 -4.03 11.31 -8.02
C GLU A 71 -3.66 10.38 -6.87
N TYR A 72 -2.39 10.35 -6.47
CA TYR A 72 -1.92 9.54 -5.36
C TYR A 72 -2.41 10.06 -3.99
N PHE A 73 -2.34 11.38 -3.78
CA PHE A 73 -2.93 11.98 -2.58
C PHE A 73 -4.45 11.78 -2.54
N LYS A 74 -5.13 11.84 -3.70
CA LYS A 74 -6.55 11.49 -3.78
C LYS A 74 -6.79 10.02 -3.43
N PHE A 75 -5.96 9.10 -3.90
CA PHE A 75 -6.06 7.67 -3.53
C PHE A 75 -5.90 7.46 -2.02
N ILE A 76 -4.88 8.04 -1.39
CA ILE A 76 -4.69 7.97 0.07
C ILE A 76 -5.88 8.58 0.83
N GLN A 77 -6.55 9.59 0.27
CA GLN A 77 -7.75 10.16 0.87
C GLN A 77 -8.99 9.25 0.78
N THR A 78 -9.01 8.26 -0.12
CA THR A 78 -10.08 7.26 -0.21
C THR A 78 -10.06 6.28 0.97
N PHE A 79 -11.22 5.67 1.28
CA PHE A 79 -11.31 4.63 2.30
C PHE A 79 -10.39 3.43 2.00
N LEU A 80 -10.23 3.06 0.73
CA LEU A 80 -9.32 1.99 0.30
C LEU A 80 -7.86 2.37 0.56
N GLY A 81 -7.44 3.57 0.15
CA GLY A 81 -6.07 4.04 0.36
C GLY A 81 -5.71 4.18 1.84
N LYS A 82 -6.61 4.72 2.67
CA LYS A 82 -6.44 4.76 4.13
C LYS A 82 -6.30 3.35 4.72
N GLY A 83 -7.14 2.42 4.26
CA GLY A 83 -7.09 1.02 4.69
C GLY A 83 -5.75 0.36 4.36
N CYS A 84 -5.30 0.45 3.11
CA CYS A 84 -3.99 -0.05 2.67
C CYS A 84 -2.83 0.60 3.44
N PHE A 85 -2.91 1.91 3.70
CA PHE A 85 -1.89 2.62 4.47
C PHE A 85 -1.81 2.16 5.93
N TYR A 86 -2.95 1.94 6.59
CA TYR A 86 -2.98 1.39 7.94
C TYR A 86 -2.47 -0.05 8.00
N LEU A 87 -2.76 -0.87 7.00
CA LEU A 87 -2.16 -2.21 6.88
C LEU A 87 -0.65 -2.15 6.70
N PHE A 88 -0.14 -1.19 5.93
CA PHE A 88 1.30 -0.98 5.80
C PHE A 88 1.96 -0.58 7.12
N LEU A 89 1.40 0.40 7.83
CA LEU A 89 1.92 0.83 9.13
C LEU A 89 1.87 -0.30 10.17
N SER A 90 0.80 -1.09 10.19
CA SER A 90 0.68 -2.29 11.03
C SER A 90 1.81 -3.28 10.76
N SER A 91 2.17 -3.46 9.49
CA SER A 91 3.24 -4.37 9.09
C SER A 91 4.61 -3.85 9.51
N LEU A 92 4.84 -2.54 9.41
CA LEU A 92 6.06 -1.88 9.88
C LEU A 92 6.25 -2.01 11.39
N SER A 93 5.19 -1.80 12.17
CA SER A 93 5.26 -1.86 13.64
C SER A 93 5.55 -3.26 14.16
N VAL A 94 5.21 -4.30 13.41
CA VAL A 94 5.53 -5.70 13.77
C VAL A 94 6.89 -6.15 13.20
N TYR A 95 7.31 -5.60 12.05
CA TYR A 95 8.55 -6.01 11.38
C TYR A 95 9.83 -5.46 12.02
N GLN A 96 9.77 -4.32 12.73
CA GLN A 96 10.94 -3.70 13.40
C GLN A 96 11.29 -4.31 14.76
N ILE A 97 10.59 -5.37 15.15
CA ILE A 97 10.74 -6.03 16.44
C ILE A 97 11.80 -7.13 16.31
N GLU A 98 13.08 -6.74 16.25
CA GLU A 98 14.22 -7.64 16.46
C GLU A 98 14.93 -7.38 17.81
N ASP A 99 14.51 -6.37 18.58
CA ASP A 99 15.05 -6.05 19.91
C ASP A 99 14.05 -6.38 21.03
N GLU A 100 14.37 -7.42 21.81
CA GLU A 100 13.55 -8.24 22.73
C GLU A 100 12.74 -7.51 23.84
N THR A 101 12.79 -6.17 23.94
CA THR A 101 12.21 -5.44 25.07
C THR A 101 10.99 -4.58 24.73
N SER A 102 10.64 -4.41 23.45
CA SER A 102 9.46 -3.62 23.04
C SER A 102 8.44 -4.38 22.16
N ASP A 103 8.57 -5.71 22.11
CA ASP A 103 7.80 -6.61 21.24
C ASP A 103 6.29 -6.54 21.45
N LEU A 104 5.86 -6.47 22.72
CA LEU A 104 4.43 -6.50 23.05
C LEU A 104 3.72 -5.21 22.60
N ILE A 105 4.38 -4.05 22.75
CA ILE A 105 3.79 -2.75 22.42
C ILE A 105 3.68 -2.60 20.90
N GLY A 106 4.73 -2.98 20.16
CA GLY A 106 4.71 -2.98 18.70
C GLY A 106 3.64 -3.92 18.14
N TYR A 107 3.44 -5.08 18.76
CA TYR A 107 2.39 -6.02 18.37
C TYR A 107 0.98 -5.49 18.65
N ILE A 108 0.74 -4.93 19.84
CA ILE A 108 -0.56 -4.33 20.18
C ILE A 108 -0.89 -3.16 19.24
N TYR A 109 0.08 -2.28 19.00
CA TYR A 109 -0.09 -1.15 18.09
C TYR A 109 -0.35 -1.63 16.65
N GLY A 110 0.42 -2.63 16.20
CA GLY A 110 0.22 -3.28 14.91
C GLY A 110 -1.17 -3.90 14.76
N LEU A 111 -1.68 -4.57 15.80
CA LEU A 111 -3.01 -5.17 15.79
C LEU A 111 -4.12 -4.11 15.70
N ILE A 112 -4.00 -3.02 16.46
CA ILE A 112 -4.95 -1.90 16.40
C ILE A 112 -4.99 -1.33 14.97
N LEU A 113 -3.82 -1.00 14.41
CA LEU A 113 -3.72 -0.48 13.05
C LEU A 113 -4.27 -1.46 12.01
N PHE A 114 -4.05 -2.76 12.20
CA PHE A 114 -4.59 -3.79 11.31
C PHE A 114 -6.12 -3.79 11.31
N ILE A 115 -6.74 -3.77 12.49
CA ILE A 115 -8.20 -3.74 12.63
C ILE A 115 -8.77 -2.50 11.94
N PHE A 116 -8.18 -1.32 12.16
CA PHE A 116 -8.59 -0.11 11.44
C PHE A 116 -8.41 -0.28 9.93
N GLY A 117 -7.27 -0.81 9.47
CA GLY A 117 -7.01 -1.07 8.06
C GLY A 117 -8.09 -1.93 7.40
N ILE A 118 -8.42 -3.07 8.02
CA ILE A 118 -9.49 -3.97 7.54
C ILE A 118 -10.85 -3.26 7.57
N MET A 119 -11.19 -2.55 8.64
CA MET A 119 -12.45 -1.83 8.76
C MET A 119 -12.61 -0.79 7.63
N TYR A 120 -11.56 -0.03 7.31
CA TYR A 120 -11.55 0.95 6.22
C TYR A 120 -11.75 0.29 4.83
N ILE A 121 -11.12 -0.87 4.60
CA ILE A 121 -11.33 -1.66 3.37
C ILE A 121 -12.76 -2.19 3.30
N CYS A 122 -13.28 -2.75 4.39
CA CYS A 122 -14.66 -3.23 4.47
C CYS A 122 -15.66 -2.09 4.21
N PHE A 123 -15.45 -0.90 4.77
CA PHE A 123 -16.28 0.27 4.49
C PHE A 123 -16.23 0.69 3.02
N HIS A 124 -15.06 0.61 2.38
CA HIS A 124 -14.94 0.90 0.96
C HIS A 124 -15.78 -0.07 0.12
N ILE A 125 -15.66 -1.37 0.39
CA ILE A 125 -16.42 -2.42 -0.32
C ILE A 125 -17.93 -2.26 -0.07
N CYS A 126 -18.35 -2.04 1.18
CA CYS A 126 -19.76 -1.86 1.53
C CYS A 126 -20.36 -0.59 0.90
N LYS A 127 -19.65 0.55 0.92
CA LYS A 127 -20.13 1.77 0.24
C LYS A 127 -20.20 1.60 -1.28
N CYS A 128 -19.22 0.95 -1.88
CA CYS A 128 -19.21 0.69 -3.32
C CYS A 128 -20.35 -0.25 -3.74
N SER A 129 -20.67 -1.26 -2.92
CA SER A 129 -21.84 -2.13 -3.11
C SER A 129 -23.19 -1.41 -2.98
N GLY A 130 -23.29 -0.41 -2.09
CA GLY A 130 -24.51 0.39 -1.95
C GLY A 130 -24.79 1.24 -3.19
N THR A 131 -23.77 1.94 -3.69
CA THR A 131 -23.90 2.79 -4.89
C THR A 131 -24.25 1.99 -6.16
N LEU A 132 -23.74 0.76 -6.29
CA LEU A 132 -24.10 -0.11 -7.42
C LEU A 132 -25.54 -0.65 -7.33
N LYS A 133 -26.08 -0.84 -6.13
CA LYS A 133 -27.49 -1.22 -5.96
C LYS A 133 -28.43 -0.09 -6.39
N ASP A 134 -28.16 1.14 -5.96
CA ASP A 134 -28.98 2.30 -6.33
C ASP A 134 -28.93 2.59 -7.84
N VAL A 135 -27.77 2.45 -8.48
CA VAL A 135 -27.64 2.63 -9.94
C VAL A 135 -28.34 1.52 -10.72
N ARG A 136 -28.28 0.27 -10.22
CA ARG A 136 -28.98 -0.87 -10.84
C ARG A 136 -30.49 -0.75 -10.71
N GLU A 137 -30.99 -0.30 -9.57
CA GLU A 137 -32.43 -0.06 -9.36
C GLU A 137 -32.93 1.13 -10.20
N GLY A 138 -32.12 2.20 -10.32
CA GLY A 138 -32.43 3.33 -11.21
C GLY A 138 -32.45 2.97 -12.70
N LEU A 139 -31.61 2.04 -13.15
CA LEU A 139 -31.64 1.55 -14.54
C LEU A 139 -32.85 0.65 -14.82
N LEU A 140 -33.27 -0.18 -13.84
CA LEU A 140 -34.45 -1.02 -13.98
C LEU A 140 -35.76 -0.22 -14.04
N SER A 141 -35.82 0.95 -13.41
CA SER A 141 -36.99 1.84 -13.49
C SER A 141 -37.11 2.66 -14.78
N ILE A 142 -36.11 2.62 -15.65
CA ILE A 142 -36.13 3.34 -16.96
C ILE A 142 -36.62 2.41 -18.08
N ASP A 143 -36.61 1.10 -17.86
CA ASP A 143 -37.06 0.06 -18.81
C ASP A 143 -38.54 -0.36 -18.62
N GLU A 144 -39.28 0.24 -17.67
CA GLU A 144 -40.75 0.15 -17.52
C GLU A 144 -41.45 1.40 -18.07
#